data_AF-A0A961SS28-F1
#
_entry.id   AF-A0A961SS28-F1
#
_cell.length_a   1.000
_cell.length_b   1.000
_cell.length_c   1.000
_cell.angle_alpha   90.00
_cell.angle_beta   90.00
_cell.angle_gamma   90.00
#
_symmetry.space_group_name_H-M   'P 1'
#
loop_
_entity.id
_entity.type
_entity.pdbx_description
1 polymer ?
#
loop_
_entity_poly.entity_id
_entity_poly.type
_entity_poly.pdbx_seq_one_letter_code
_entity_poly.pdbx_strand_id
1 'polypeptide(L)'
;MAKLKKIKLNNKDNDFVGGNKAEKILGNGGNDTIDGGKGNDKLYGGGGKDTLISKAGEGNDLLDGGKGKDTAVIGGNFADAVITETAKGFKIQIDGRTITTKSIETFQFDDRTLTKAQMKNDAPTADATQDVSGNEDASITGTVVGADVDGDTLTYSITGAATNGNVTIDAATGEFTYTPNGDYNGADSFVVTIDDGRGGTTTQTVNVTVDPVNDAAVIGGDDAAAITEGDAPITGTLTIADVDGAAEEAFTAETVAGAYGDLEIDAAGNWTYTLGAGAEALAAGEEATDTITVT
;
A
#
# COMPACT_ATOMS: atom_id res chain seq x y z
N MET A 1 46.95 -16.77 30.22
CA MET A 1 46.31 -16.93 28.89
C MET A 1 46.72 -18.27 28.33
N ALA A 2 45.77 -19.17 28.03
CA ALA A 2 46.08 -20.41 27.32
C ALA A 2 46.50 -20.08 25.88
N LYS A 3 47.60 -20.65 25.39
CA LYS A 3 48.02 -20.49 23.99
C LYS A 3 47.11 -21.35 23.10
N LEU A 4 46.53 -20.76 22.06
CA LEU A 4 45.79 -21.49 21.02
C LEU A 4 46.68 -22.55 20.39
N LYS A 5 46.17 -23.78 20.20
CA LYS A 5 46.85 -24.79 19.38
C LYS A 5 46.78 -24.36 17.93
N LYS A 6 47.95 -24.14 17.30
CA LYS A 6 48.02 -23.70 15.90
C LYS A 6 48.10 -24.91 14.97
N ILE A 7 47.17 -24.99 14.03
CA ILE A 7 47.09 -26.03 12.99
C ILE A 7 47.22 -25.32 11.64
N LYS A 8 48.07 -25.86 10.77
CA LYS A 8 48.29 -25.34 9.43
C LYS A 8 48.06 -26.46 8.42
N LEU A 9 47.08 -26.27 7.56
CA LEU A 9 46.75 -27.19 6.48
C LEU A 9 47.70 -26.98 5.29
N ASN A 10 47.56 -27.76 4.22
CA ASN A 10 48.44 -27.63 3.06
C ASN A 10 47.84 -26.65 2.03
N ASN A 11 48.35 -26.56 0.80
CA ASN A 11 47.81 -25.64 -0.22
C ASN A 11 46.89 -26.36 -1.23
N LYS A 12 46.19 -27.41 -0.78
CA LYS A 12 45.21 -28.16 -1.54
C LYS A 12 43.91 -28.17 -0.75
N ASP A 13 42.82 -28.53 -1.41
CA ASP A 13 41.52 -28.76 -0.77
C ASP A 13 41.65 -29.73 0.41
N ASN A 14 41.27 -29.27 1.60
CA ASN A 14 41.36 -30.02 2.83
C ASN A 14 39.98 -30.07 3.51
N ASP A 15 39.62 -31.24 4.05
CA ASP A 15 38.48 -31.41 4.95
C ASP A 15 39.04 -31.65 6.35
N PHE A 16 38.82 -30.71 7.26
CA PHE A 16 39.40 -30.69 8.59
C PHE A 16 38.34 -30.45 9.65
N VAL A 17 38.37 -31.27 10.70
CA VAL A 17 37.53 -31.12 11.88
C VAL A 17 38.40 -30.88 13.12
N GLY A 18 38.13 -29.78 13.80
CA GLY A 18 38.79 -29.34 15.02
C GLY A 18 38.44 -30.18 16.25
N GLY A 19 39.03 -29.79 17.38
CA GLY A 19 38.97 -30.54 18.62
C GLY A 19 37.86 -30.09 19.56
N ASN A 20 38.14 -30.21 20.86
CA ASN A 20 37.27 -29.70 21.93
C ASN A 20 37.90 -28.49 22.67
N LYS A 21 38.94 -27.88 22.10
CA LYS A 21 39.72 -26.83 22.72
C LYS A 21 39.86 -25.68 21.74
N ALA A 22 40.03 -24.46 22.26
CA ALA A 22 40.36 -23.31 21.43
C ALA A 22 41.62 -23.56 20.56
N GLU A 23 41.43 -23.45 19.25
CA GLU A 23 42.36 -23.73 18.19
C GLU A 23 42.45 -22.59 17.17
N LYS A 24 43.59 -22.50 16.50
CA LYS A 24 43.79 -21.59 15.38
C LYS A 24 44.13 -22.43 14.15
N ILE A 25 43.21 -22.52 13.21
CA ILE A 25 43.30 -23.37 12.02
C ILE A 25 43.51 -22.47 10.79
N LEU A 26 44.52 -22.80 9.98
CA LEU A 26 44.90 -22.05 8.77
C LEU A 26 44.80 -22.95 7.55
N GLY A 27 43.80 -22.74 6.68
CA GLY A 27 43.60 -23.44 5.41
C GLY A 27 44.71 -23.17 4.40
N ASN A 28 45.08 -21.89 4.25
CA ASN A 28 46.07 -21.36 3.29
C ASN A 28 45.52 -21.21 1.88
N GLY A 29 45.44 -22.28 1.10
CA GLY A 29 44.92 -22.19 -0.26
C GLY A 29 44.36 -23.52 -0.74
N GLY A 30 43.48 -23.49 -1.72
CA GLY A 30 42.59 -24.61 -2.04
C GLY A 30 41.17 -24.26 -1.63
N ASN A 31 40.21 -25.15 -1.91
CA ASN A 31 38.84 -25.02 -1.42
C ASN A 31 38.69 -25.89 -0.18
N ASP A 32 38.85 -25.28 1.00
CA ASP A 32 38.90 -26.01 2.27
C ASP A 32 37.53 -26.08 2.94
N THR A 33 37.23 -27.21 3.59
CA THR A 33 36.15 -27.32 4.58
C THR A 33 36.79 -27.43 5.95
N ILE A 34 36.53 -26.45 6.82
CA ILE A 34 37.14 -26.32 8.14
C ILE A 34 36.03 -26.22 9.18
N ASP A 35 35.85 -27.29 9.94
CA ASP A 35 35.01 -27.33 11.13
C ASP A 35 35.87 -27.05 12.37
N GLY A 36 35.47 -26.06 13.17
CA GLY A 36 36.18 -25.69 14.39
C GLY A 36 36.10 -26.73 15.50
N GLY A 37 35.07 -27.59 15.48
CA GLY A 37 34.72 -28.41 16.63
C GLY A 37 34.34 -27.53 17.81
N LYS A 38 34.49 -28.03 19.05
CA LYS A 38 34.21 -27.21 20.23
C LYS A 38 35.43 -26.39 20.61
N GLY A 39 35.21 -25.19 21.14
CA GLY A 39 36.29 -24.30 21.51
C GLY A 39 35.89 -22.84 21.31
N ASN A 40 36.86 -21.94 21.45
CA ASN A 40 36.71 -20.59 20.94
C ASN A 40 37.75 -20.47 19.84
N ASP A 41 37.36 -20.84 18.64
CA ASP A 41 38.25 -21.18 17.55
C ASP A 41 38.48 -20.00 16.62
N LYS A 42 39.59 -20.05 15.89
CA LYS A 42 39.92 -19.08 14.86
C LYS A 42 40.21 -19.81 13.56
N LEU A 43 39.23 -19.79 12.67
CA LEU A 43 39.26 -20.45 11.38
C LEU A 43 39.64 -19.43 10.31
N TYR A 44 40.64 -19.76 9.50
CA TYR A 44 41.10 -18.93 8.39
C TYR A 44 41.11 -19.79 7.13
N GLY A 45 40.25 -19.51 6.15
CA GLY A 45 40.20 -20.26 4.88
C GLY A 45 41.47 -20.00 4.06
N GLY A 46 41.68 -18.74 3.70
CA GLY A 46 42.89 -18.29 3.02
C GLY A 46 42.61 -17.90 1.58
N GLY A 47 42.73 -18.82 0.64
CA GLY A 47 42.57 -18.53 -0.78
C GLY A 47 41.89 -19.66 -1.52
N GLY A 48 40.70 -19.42 -2.05
CA GLY A 48 39.91 -20.43 -2.73
C GLY A 48 38.43 -20.20 -2.47
N LYS A 49 37.64 -21.26 -2.43
CA LYS A 49 36.24 -21.20 -1.98
C LYS A 49 36.14 -22.06 -0.74
N ASP A 50 36.21 -21.44 0.42
CA ASP A 50 36.32 -22.13 1.68
C ASP A 50 34.96 -22.23 2.38
N THR A 51 34.72 -23.31 3.11
CA THR A 51 33.57 -23.53 3.99
C THR A 51 34.05 -23.59 5.43
N LEU A 52 33.70 -22.58 6.24
CA LEU A 52 34.10 -22.47 7.64
C LEU A 52 32.89 -22.74 8.53
N ILE A 53 32.97 -23.75 9.40
CA ILE A 53 31.82 -24.28 10.13
C ILE A 53 31.97 -23.96 11.63
N SER A 54 30.92 -23.38 12.20
CA SER A 54 30.70 -23.19 13.65
C SER A 54 29.23 -23.47 13.99
N LYS A 55 28.95 -24.65 14.53
CA LYS A 55 27.59 -25.12 14.86
C LYS A 55 27.18 -24.76 16.28
N ALA A 56 25.89 -24.93 16.59
CA ALA A 56 25.34 -24.72 17.92
C ALA A 56 26.12 -25.49 19.00
N GLY A 57 26.52 -24.80 20.07
CA GLY A 57 27.26 -25.39 21.20
C GLY A 57 28.77 -25.55 21.00
N GLU A 58 29.32 -25.11 19.86
CA GLU A 58 30.76 -25.20 19.58
C GLU A 58 31.58 -24.10 20.23
N GLY A 59 30.97 -22.94 20.52
CA GLY A 59 31.58 -21.85 21.30
C GLY A 59 31.66 -20.54 20.53
N ASN A 60 32.56 -19.64 20.94
CA ASN A 60 32.69 -18.30 20.37
C ASN A 60 33.84 -18.27 19.36
N ASP A 61 33.47 -18.30 18.08
CA ASP A 61 34.44 -18.52 17.01
C ASP A 61 34.67 -17.28 16.15
N LEU A 62 35.85 -17.23 15.53
CA LEU A 62 36.21 -16.28 14.49
C LEU A 62 36.39 -17.04 13.17
N LEU A 63 35.66 -16.63 12.14
CA LEU A 63 35.70 -17.19 10.80
C LEU A 63 36.19 -16.10 9.83
N ASP A 64 37.32 -16.33 9.17
CA ASP A 64 37.88 -15.40 8.18
C ASP A 64 38.10 -16.16 6.86
N GLY A 65 37.23 -15.95 5.88
CA GLY A 65 37.27 -16.67 4.59
C GLY A 65 38.56 -16.36 3.82
N GLY A 66 38.93 -15.08 3.78
CA GLY A 66 40.11 -14.61 3.10
C GLY A 66 39.81 -14.18 1.67
N LYS A 67 40.49 -14.77 0.70
CA LYS A 67 40.31 -14.47 -0.72
C LYS A 67 39.44 -15.53 -1.37
N GLY A 68 38.39 -15.07 -2.03
CA GLY A 68 37.60 -15.88 -2.95
C GLY A 68 36.13 -15.76 -2.63
N LYS A 69 35.38 -16.87 -2.71
CA LYS A 69 33.96 -16.90 -2.36
C LYS A 69 33.76 -17.91 -1.25
N ASP A 70 33.64 -17.41 -0.04
CA ASP A 70 33.71 -18.23 1.16
C ASP A 70 32.34 -18.32 1.83
N THR A 71 32.08 -19.47 2.44
CA THR A 71 30.84 -19.80 3.14
C THR A 71 31.11 -19.96 4.63
N ALA A 72 30.38 -19.23 5.47
CA ALA A 72 30.29 -19.52 6.90
C ALA A 72 29.04 -20.36 7.15
N VAL A 73 29.20 -21.55 7.72
CA VAL A 73 28.10 -22.38 8.21
C VAL A 73 27.94 -22.11 9.70
N ILE A 74 26.78 -21.59 10.08
CA ILE A 74 26.45 -21.11 11.41
C ILE A 74 25.27 -21.93 11.91
N GLY A 75 25.46 -22.71 12.96
CA GLY A 75 24.34 -23.47 13.54
C GLY A 75 23.32 -22.56 14.23
N GLY A 76 22.05 -22.95 14.16
CA GLY A 76 20.89 -22.19 14.61
C GLY A 76 20.13 -21.53 13.45
N ASN A 77 18.90 -21.07 13.74
CA ASN A 77 18.08 -20.35 12.75
C ASN A 77 18.46 -18.87 12.70
N PHE A 78 18.34 -18.26 11.52
CA PHE A 78 18.62 -16.84 11.33
C PHE A 78 17.76 -15.93 12.22
N ALA A 79 16.49 -16.30 12.44
CA ALA A 79 15.56 -15.53 13.27
C ALA A 79 15.99 -15.43 14.75
N ASP A 80 16.83 -16.36 15.23
CA ASP A 80 17.34 -16.36 16.61
C ASP A 80 18.65 -15.56 16.74
N ALA A 81 19.20 -15.07 15.63
CA ALA A 81 20.45 -14.35 15.58
C ALA A 81 20.26 -12.84 15.81
N VAL A 82 21.11 -12.25 16.65
CA VAL A 82 21.34 -10.81 16.69
C VAL A 82 22.60 -10.50 15.89
N ILE A 83 22.45 -9.73 14.81
CA ILE A 83 23.53 -9.44 13.87
C ILE A 83 23.98 -8.00 14.02
N THR A 84 25.28 -7.80 14.11
CA THR A 84 25.90 -6.46 14.12
C THR A 84 26.94 -6.40 13.01
N GLU A 85 26.78 -5.48 12.08
CA GLU A 85 27.79 -5.23 11.06
C GLU A 85 29.08 -4.66 11.68
N THR A 86 30.21 -5.10 11.15
CA THR A 86 31.54 -4.62 11.51
C THR A 86 32.26 -4.17 10.24
N ALA A 87 33.34 -3.39 10.39
CA ALA A 87 34.10 -2.87 9.25
C ALA A 87 34.62 -3.94 8.26
N LYS A 88 34.63 -5.23 8.61
CA LYS A 88 35.16 -6.32 7.76
C LYS A 88 34.24 -7.53 7.62
N GLY A 89 33.03 -7.51 8.18
CA GLY A 89 32.13 -8.67 8.26
C GLY A 89 31.09 -8.48 9.35
N PHE A 90 30.67 -9.53 10.05
CA PHE A 90 29.60 -9.45 11.04
C PHE A 90 30.00 -10.03 12.39
N LYS A 91 29.34 -9.54 13.44
CA LYS A 91 29.26 -10.20 14.73
C LYS A 91 27.85 -10.76 14.86
N ILE A 92 27.75 -12.08 15.01
CA ILE A 92 26.50 -12.82 15.02
C ILE A 92 26.35 -13.46 16.39
N GLN A 93 25.35 -13.04 17.15
CA GLN A 93 25.05 -13.60 18.46
C GLN A 93 23.86 -14.54 18.33
N ILE A 94 24.08 -15.82 18.63
CA ILE A 94 23.07 -16.88 18.49
C ILE A 94 23.32 -17.95 19.54
N ASP A 95 22.26 -18.50 20.14
CA ASP A 95 22.34 -19.53 21.19
C ASP A 95 23.32 -19.21 22.34
N GLY A 96 23.39 -17.93 22.74
CA GLY A 96 24.30 -17.47 23.80
C GLY A 96 25.79 -17.42 23.41
N ARG A 97 26.12 -17.63 22.13
CA ARG A 97 27.48 -17.58 21.58
C ARG A 97 27.66 -16.36 20.70
N THR A 98 28.90 -16.07 20.34
CA THR A 98 29.27 -14.99 19.43
C THR A 98 30.19 -15.52 18.35
N ILE A 99 29.72 -15.47 17.10
CA ILE A 99 30.49 -15.78 15.91
C ILE A 99 30.94 -14.47 15.26
N THR A 100 32.24 -14.31 15.04
CA THR A 100 32.80 -13.13 14.37
C THR A 100 33.27 -13.51 12.99
N THR A 101 32.70 -12.93 11.95
CA THR A 101 33.03 -13.24 10.56
C THR A 101 33.82 -12.12 9.90
N LYS A 102 34.68 -12.49 8.94
CA LYS A 102 35.42 -11.59 8.07
C LYS A 102 35.56 -12.21 6.69
N SER A 103 35.46 -11.38 5.65
CA SER A 103 35.69 -11.83 4.27
C SER A 103 34.87 -13.09 3.92
N ILE A 104 33.57 -13.06 4.24
CA ILE A 104 32.61 -14.14 3.94
C ILE A 104 31.55 -13.57 3.00
N GLU A 105 31.20 -14.34 1.97
CA GLU A 105 30.21 -13.96 0.96
C GLU A 105 28.87 -14.68 1.15
N THR A 106 28.89 -15.87 1.73
CA THR A 106 27.71 -16.71 1.94
C THR A 106 27.60 -17.17 3.39
N PHE A 107 26.41 -17.08 3.96
CA PHE A 107 26.11 -17.44 5.34
C PHE A 107 25.01 -18.48 5.32
N GLN A 108 25.31 -19.68 5.80
CA GLN A 108 24.36 -20.77 5.90
C GLN A 108 23.94 -20.94 7.35
N PHE A 109 22.67 -20.63 7.63
CA PHE A 109 21.97 -20.96 8.85
C PHE A 109 21.18 -22.26 8.65
N ASP A 110 20.61 -22.82 9.72
CA ASP A 110 19.84 -24.07 9.61
C ASP A 110 18.55 -23.90 8.80
N ASP A 111 17.93 -22.72 8.83
CA ASP A 111 16.66 -22.41 8.14
C ASP A 111 16.83 -21.75 6.77
N ARG A 112 17.99 -21.13 6.48
CA ARG A 112 18.20 -20.38 5.23
C ARG A 112 19.68 -20.20 4.88
N THR A 113 19.91 -19.88 3.60
CA THR A 113 21.22 -19.41 3.11
C THR A 113 21.09 -17.97 2.65
N LEU A 114 21.99 -17.12 3.13
CA LEU A 114 22.00 -15.68 2.85
C LEU A 114 23.31 -15.28 2.20
N THR A 115 23.24 -14.29 1.32
CA THR A 115 24.43 -13.58 0.87
C THR A 115 24.86 -12.57 1.91
N LYS A 116 26.10 -12.07 1.79
CA LYS A 116 26.60 -10.97 2.63
C LYS A 116 25.68 -9.74 2.65
N ALA A 117 25.04 -9.40 1.52
CA ALA A 117 24.13 -8.26 1.46
C ALA A 117 22.94 -8.47 2.40
N GLN A 118 22.36 -9.67 2.37
CA GLN A 118 21.16 -10.04 3.13
C GLN A 118 21.40 -10.27 4.63
N MET A 119 22.65 -10.14 5.08
CA MET A 119 22.99 -10.18 6.51
C MET A 119 22.76 -8.83 7.18
N LYS A 120 22.66 -7.75 6.41
CA LYS A 120 22.26 -6.44 6.88
C LYS A 120 20.81 -6.24 6.47
N ASN A 121 19.97 -5.83 7.41
CA ASN A 121 18.61 -5.41 7.07
C ASN A 121 18.67 -4.16 6.17
N ASP A 122 18.23 -4.31 4.93
CA ASP A 122 17.99 -3.24 3.98
C ASP A 122 16.49 -2.89 4.04
N ALA A 123 16.18 -1.60 3.92
CA ALA A 123 14.78 -1.19 3.92
C ALA A 123 14.10 -1.62 2.62
N PRO A 124 12.78 -1.83 2.63
CA PRO A 124 12.02 -2.15 1.44
C PRO A 124 12.13 -1.02 0.40
N THR A 125 11.92 -1.38 -0.85
CA THR A 125 11.89 -0.48 -2.01
C THR A 125 10.49 -0.44 -2.60
N ALA A 126 10.11 0.71 -3.13
CA ALA A 126 8.85 0.92 -3.84
C ALA A 126 9.01 2.07 -4.84
N ASP A 127 8.11 2.15 -5.82
CA ASP A 127 8.04 3.33 -6.69
C ASP A 127 7.66 4.57 -5.88
N ALA A 128 8.13 5.74 -6.32
CA ALA A 128 7.87 6.99 -5.60
C ALA A 128 6.37 7.35 -5.59
N THR A 129 5.67 7.06 -6.70
CA THR A 129 4.26 7.39 -6.88
C THR A 129 3.52 6.32 -7.68
N GLN A 130 2.22 6.18 -7.41
CA GLN A 130 1.26 5.44 -8.23
C GLN A 130 0.08 6.35 -8.56
N ASP A 131 -0.39 6.33 -9.80
CA ASP A 131 -1.55 7.12 -10.23
C ASP A 131 -2.73 6.18 -10.53
N VAL A 132 -3.90 6.51 -10.00
CA VAL A 132 -5.17 5.81 -10.28
C VAL A 132 -6.28 6.81 -10.58
N SER A 133 -7.28 6.37 -11.33
CA SER A 133 -8.47 7.18 -11.62
C SER A 133 -9.74 6.36 -11.67
N GLY A 134 -10.87 7.03 -11.50
CA GLY A 134 -12.21 6.47 -11.60
C GLY A 134 -13.26 7.51 -11.27
N ASN A 135 -14.54 7.15 -11.38
CA ASN A 135 -15.65 8.07 -11.18
C ASN A 135 -15.98 8.30 -9.69
N GLU A 136 -16.59 9.44 -9.38
CA GLU A 136 -16.99 9.82 -8.02
C GLU A 136 -18.04 8.89 -7.38
N ASP A 137 -18.84 8.22 -8.20
CA ASP A 137 -19.88 7.27 -7.76
C ASP A 137 -19.40 5.83 -7.53
N ALA A 138 -18.11 5.55 -7.72
CA ALA A 138 -17.59 4.21 -7.51
C ALA A 138 -16.29 4.19 -6.72
N SER A 139 -16.04 3.03 -6.12
CA SER A 139 -14.75 2.79 -5.50
C SER A 139 -13.65 2.64 -6.55
N ILE A 140 -12.51 3.27 -6.27
CA ILE A 140 -11.28 3.18 -7.07
C ILE A 140 -10.34 2.19 -6.37
N THR A 141 -9.93 1.14 -7.08
CA THR A 141 -9.09 0.07 -6.51
C THR A 141 -7.69 0.07 -7.12
N GLY A 142 -6.70 -0.38 -6.36
CA GLY A 142 -5.34 -0.59 -6.85
C GLY A 142 -4.52 -1.45 -5.90
N THR A 143 -3.22 -1.56 -6.18
CA THR A 143 -2.28 -2.33 -5.35
C THR A 143 -0.96 -1.58 -5.26
N VAL A 144 -0.50 -1.35 -4.03
CA VAL A 144 0.87 -0.87 -3.76
C VAL A 144 1.80 -2.08 -3.71
N VAL A 145 2.88 -2.04 -4.49
CA VAL A 145 3.85 -3.15 -4.58
C VAL A 145 5.20 -2.69 -4.03
N GLY A 146 5.65 -3.36 -2.96
CA GLY A 146 7.01 -3.25 -2.44
C GLY A 146 7.88 -4.44 -2.82
N ALA A 147 9.19 -4.26 -2.75
CA ALA A 147 10.18 -5.31 -2.89
C ALA A 147 11.31 -5.16 -1.87
N ASP A 148 11.84 -6.28 -1.40
CA ASP A 148 12.89 -6.31 -0.40
C ASP A 148 14.01 -7.28 -0.83
N VAL A 149 15.27 -6.83 -0.72
CA VAL A 149 16.43 -7.60 -1.21
C VAL A 149 16.81 -8.74 -0.26
N ASP A 150 16.40 -8.64 1.01
CA ASP A 150 16.63 -9.64 2.05
C ASP A 150 15.57 -10.76 1.98
N GLY A 151 14.49 -10.50 1.25
CA GLY A 151 13.37 -11.42 1.05
C GLY A 151 12.39 -11.40 2.21
N ASP A 152 12.34 -10.29 2.94
CA ASP A 152 11.45 -10.13 4.07
C ASP A 152 9.99 -9.96 3.67
N THR A 153 9.11 -10.44 4.55
CA THR A 153 7.67 -10.33 4.34
C THR A 153 7.25 -8.91 4.62
N LEU A 154 6.65 -8.26 3.62
CA LEU A 154 6.26 -6.86 3.70
C LEU A 154 4.85 -6.70 4.27
N THR A 155 4.66 -5.61 5.01
CA THR A 155 3.36 -5.18 5.50
C THR A 155 3.04 -3.75 5.06
N TYR A 156 1.75 -3.48 4.83
CA TYR A 156 1.26 -2.23 4.23
C TYR A 156 0.31 -1.51 5.18
N SER A 157 0.44 -0.19 5.30
CA SER A 157 -0.45 0.63 6.15
C SER A 157 -0.62 2.05 5.62
N ILE A 158 -1.79 2.67 5.84
CA ILE A 158 -2.04 4.06 5.49
C ILE A 158 -1.47 4.97 6.58
N THR A 159 -0.56 5.87 6.22
CA THR A 159 0.07 6.83 7.14
C THR A 159 -0.21 8.29 6.80
N GLY A 160 -0.53 8.58 5.53
CA GLY A 160 -1.11 9.85 5.10
C GLY A 160 -2.52 9.61 4.58
N ALA A 161 -3.53 10.09 5.31
CA ALA A 161 -4.93 9.92 4.91
C ALA A 161 -5.29 10.83 3.72
N ALA A 162 -6.18 10.32 2.87
CA ALA A 162 -6.83 11.11 1.83
C ALA A 162 -7.71 12.21 2.44
N THR A 163 -7.90 13.32 1.72
CA THR A 163 -8.73 14.44 2.21
C THR A 163 -10.16 14.37 1.66
N ASN A 164 -10.32 13.86 0.44
CA ASN A 164 -11.59 13.87 -0.29
C ASN A 164 -12.14 12.45 -0.53
N GLY A 165 -11.68 11.49 0.27
CA GLY A 165 -12.19 10.13 0.28
C GLY A 165 -11.64 9.32 1.45
N ASN A 166 -12.09 8.08 1.54
CA ASN A 166 -11.64 7.13 2.55
C ASN A 166 -10.91 5.94 1.90
N VAL A 167 -9.80 5.52 2.51
CA VAL A 167 -8.95 4.43 2.02
C VAL A 167 -8.97 3.26 2.98
N THR A 168 -9.15 2.05 2.44
CA THR A 168 -8.85 0.79 3.13
C THR A 168 -7.74 0.07 2.37
N ILE A 169 -6.86 -0.62 3.10
CA ILE A 169 -5.75 -1.40 2.51
C ILE A 169 -5.63 -2.76 3.21
N ASP A 170 -5.41 -3.80 2.43
CA ASP A 170 -5.02 -5.12 2.92
C ASP A 170 -3.54 -5.10 3.30
N ALA A 171 -3.26 -5.30 4.58
CA ALA A 171 -1.93 -5.14 5.13
C ALA A 171 -0.91 -6.19 4.66
N ALA A 172 -1.34 -7.30 4.05
CA ALA A 172 -0.45 -8.36 3.58
C ALA A 172 -0.17 -8.29 2.08
N THR A 173 -1.13 -7.77 1.30
CA THR A 173 -1.07 -7.76 -0.16
C THR A 173 -0.85 -6.37 -0.75
N GLY A 174 -1.16 -5.31 0.01
CA GLY A 174 -1.10 -3.93 -0.48
C GLY A 174 -2.27 -3.54 -1.38
N GLU A 175 -3.28 -4.41 -1.56
CA GLU A 175 -4.52 -4.09 -2.27
C GLU A 175 -5.31 -3.03 -1.50
N PHE A 176 -5.74 -1.97 -2.17
CA PHE A 176 -6.49 -0.89 -1.55
C PHE A 176 -7.80 -0.60 -2.29
N THR A 177 -8.73 -0.01 -1.54
CA THR A 177 -9.98 0.57 -2.05
C THR A 177 -10.09 2.01 -1.55
N TYR A 178 -10.13 2.96 -2.48
CA TYR A 178 -10.46 4.37 -2.25
C TYR A 178 -11.94 4.58 -2.55
N THR A 179 -12.66 5.19 -1.62
CA THR A 179 -14.06 5.62 -1.80
C THR A 179 -14.08 7.14 -1.78
N PRO A 180 -14.36 7.81 -2.92
CA PRO A 180 -14.54 9.26 -2.94
C PRO A 180 -15.59 9.70 -1.92
N ASN A 181 -15.47 10.91 -1.39
CA ASN A 181 -16.61 11.58 -0.76
C ASN A 181 -17.69 11.81 -1.82
N GLY A 182 -18.96 11.81 -1.41
CA GLY A 182 -20.07 12.08 -2.33
C GLY A 182 -19.87 13.39 -3.08
N ASP A 183 -20.13 13.35 -4.39
CA ASP A 183 -20.14 14.50 -5.30
C ASP A 183 -18.78 15.25 -5.37
N TYR A 184 -17.70 14.56 -4.97
CA TYR A 184 -16.35 15.07 -5.09
C TYR A 184 -15.70 14.57 -6.38
N ASN A 185 -15.35 15.52 -7.24
CA ASN A 185 -14.49 15.32 -8.38
C ASN A 185 -13.18 16.13 -8.24
N GLY A 186 -12.08 15.61 -8.77
CA GLY A 186 -10.77 16.26 -8.75
C GLY A 186 -9.64 15.40 -8.21
N ALA A 187 -8.54 16.05 -7.81
CA ALA A 187 -7.33 15.38 -7.38
C ALA A 187 -7.27 15.20 -5.86
N ASP A 188 -6.96 13.97 -5.43
CA ASP A 188 -6.70 13.61 -4.05
C ASP A 188 -5.44 12.74 -3.96
N SER A 189 -4.95 12.47 -2.75
CA SER A 189 -3.80 11.57 -2.57
C SER A 189 -3.75 10.98 -1.16
N PHE A 190 -3.11 9.82 -1.04
CA PHE A 190 -2.79 9.21 0.25
C PHE A 190 -1.40 8.60 0.23
N VAL A 191 -0.84 8.33 1.41
CA VAL A 191 0.50 7.77 1.57
C VAL A 191 0.42 6.40 2.26
N VAL A 192 1.05 5.41 1.62
CA VAL A 192 1.20 4.05 2.15
C VAL A 192 2.62 3.87 2.66
N THR A 193 2.76 3.36 3.88
CA THR A 193 4.03 2.88 4.44
C THR A 193 4.15 1.37 4.23
N ILE A 194 5.33 0.94 3.77
CA ILE A 194 5.72 -0.44 3.57
C ILE A 194 6.82 -0.76 4.58
N ASP A 195 6.62 -1.79 5.39
CA ASP A 195 7.50 -2.19 6.49
C ASP A 195 7.97 -3.65 6.32
N ASP A 196 9.26 -3.90 6.50
CA ASP A 196 9.89 -5.23 6.42
C ASP A 196 9.78 -6.06 7.70
N GLY A 197 9.20 -5.50 8.77
CA GLY A 197 9.07 -6.13 10.09
C GLY A 197 10.39 -6.25 10.86
N ARG A 198 11.48 -5.67 10.33
CA ARG A 198 12.84 -5.68 10.87
C ARG A 198 13.42 -4.27 11.06
N GLY A 199 12.57 -3.26 10.90
CA GLY A 199 12.87 -1.86 11.19
C GLY A 199 13.29 -1.05 9.96
N GLY A 200 13.27 -1.64 8.77
CA GLY A 200 13.35 -0.92 7.51
C GLY A 200 11.95 -0.58 7.01
N THR A 201 11.78 0.68 6.62
CA THR A 201 10.51 1.16 6.06
C THR A 201 10.74 2.04 4.85
N THR A 202 9.75 2.06 3.96
CA THR A 202 9.65 3.03 2.87
C THR A 202 8.21 3.51 2.71
N THR A 203 7.98 4.50 1.87
CA THR A 203 6.65 5.07 1.62
C THR A 203 6.40 5.23 0.13
N GLN A 204 5.15 5.04 -0.29
CA GLN A 204 4.66 5.33 -1.63
C GLN A 204 3.47 6.29 -1.55
N THR A 205 3.47 7.32 -2.40
CA THR A 205 2.31 8.22 -2.56
C THR A 205 1.40 7.67 -3.66
N VAL A 206 0.11 7.55 -3.39
CA VAL A 206 -0.90 7.21 -4.39
C VAL A 206 -1.67 8.48 -4.72
N ASN A 207 -1.60 8.92 -5.97
CA ASN A 207 -2.39 10.03 -6.50
C ASN A 207 -3.69 9.47 -7.08
N VAL A 208 -4.81 10.08 -6.72
CA VAL A 208 -6.14 9.69 -7.18
C VAL A 208 -6.73 10.84 -8.00
N THR A 209 -7.21 10.54 -9.19
CA THR A 209 -8.03 11.44 -10.00
C THR A 209 -9.46 10.94 -10.00
N VAL A 210 -10.37 11.72 -9.41
CA VAL A 210 -11.80 11.42 -9.40
C VAL A 210 -12.47 12.15 -10.54
N ASP A 211 -13.05 11.39 -11.47
CA ASP A 211 -13.73 11.88 -12.66
C ASP A 211 -15.20 12.22 -12.32
N PRO A 212 -15.72 13.38 -12.78
CA PRO A 212 -17.11 13.75 -12.53
C PRO A 212 -18.11 12.85 -13.25
N VAL A 213 -19.27 12.66 -12.65
CA VAL A 213 -20.44 11.98 -13.23
C VAL A 213 -21.65 12.88 -13.08
N ASN A 214 -22.43 13.01 -14.14
CA ASN A 214 -23.67 13.79 -14.11
C ASN A 214 -24.70 13.12 -13.21
N ASP A 215 -25.16 13.83 -12.20
CA ASP A 215 -26.33 13.55 -11.40
C ASP A 215 -27.59 14.13 -12.03
N ALA A 216 -28.76 13.61 -11.66
CA ALA A 216 -30.02 14.12 -12.19
C ALA A 216 -30.54 15.27 -11.32
N ALA A 217 -30.83 16.40 -11.95
CA ALA A 217 -31.51 17.52 -11.30
C ALA A 217 -32.81 17.10 -10.57
N VAL A 218 -33.03 17.69 -9.40
CA VAL A 218 -34.23 17.48 -8.58
C VAL A 218 -35.12 18.73 -8.66
N ILE A 219 -36.36 18.56 -9.13
CA ILE A 219 -37.37 19.61 -9.17
C ILE A 219 -38.25 19.55 -7.91
N GLY A 220 -38.52 20.70 -7.32
CA GLY A 220 -39.43 20.89 -6.19
C GLY A 220 -40.15 22.25 -6.27
N GLY A 221 -40.64 22.76 -5.13
CA GLY A 221 -41.36 24.04 -5.06
C GLY A 221 -42.88 23.85 -5.11
N ASP A 222 -43.59 24.85 -5.61
CA ASP A 222 -45.05 24.84 -5.73
C ASP A 222 -45.46 24.03 -6.97
N ASP A 223 -45.59 22.72 -6.82
CA ASP A 223 -45.93 21.77 -7.89
C ASP A 223 -47.43 21.43 -7.98
N ALA A 224 -48.24 22.00 -7.09
CA ALA A 224 -49.69 21.83 -7.06
C ALA A 224 -50.40 23.08 -6.52
N ALA A 225 -51.54 23.42 -7.13
CA ALA A 225 -52.41 24.51 -6.70
C ALA A 225 -53.87 24.27 -7.11
N ALA A 226 -54.79 25.06 -6.56
CA ALA A 226 -56.21 25.03 -6.89
C ALA A 226 -56.70 26.44 -7.25
N ILE A 227 -57.56 26.54 -8.26
CA ILE A 227 -58.16 27.78 -8.76
C ILE A 227 -59.65 27.53 -9.04
N THR A 228 -60.50 28.51 -8.75
CA THR A 228 -61.94 28.45 -9.05
C THR A 228 -62.24 29.26 -10.31
N GLU A 229 -63.24 28.85 -11.09
CA GLU A 229 -63.75 29.62 -12.22
C GLU A 229 -64.11 31.06 -11.78
N GLY A 230 -63.65 32.05 -12.55
CA GLY A 230 -63.84 33.47 -12.26
C GLY A 230 -62.79 34.12 -11.35
N ASP A 231 -61.88 33.34 -10.76
CA ASP A 231 -60.74 33.89 -10.01
C ASP A 231 -59.64 34.43 -10.94
N ALA A 232 -58.76 35.26 -10.39
CA ALA A 232 -57.55 35.69 -11.07
C ALA A 232 -56.59 34.50 -11.30
N PRO A 233 -55.68 34.58 -12.30
CA PRO A 233 -54.64 33.58 -12.48
C PRO A 233 -53.88 33.30 -11.18
N ILE A 234 -53.54 32.04 -10.97
CA ILE A 234 -52.74 31.60 -9.81
C ILE A 234 -51.27 31.52 -10.20
N THR A 235 -50.41 31.73 -9.22
CA THR A 235 -48.96 31.76 -9.40
C THR A 235 -48.27 30.86 -8.38
N GLY A 236 -47.10 30.35 -8.73
CA GLY A 236 -46.19 29.69 -7.80
C GLY A 236 -44.77 29.69 -8.35
N THR A 237 -43.86 29.04 -7.62
CA THR A 237 -42.46 28.93 -8.03
C THR A 237 -41.98 27.50 -7.91
N LEU A 238 -41.49 26.93 -9.02
CA LEU A 238 -40.71 25.70 -9.00
C LEU A 238 -39.24 26.01 -8.70
N THR A 239 -38.58 25.09 -8.01
CA THR A 239 -37.14 25.14 -7.73
C THR A 239 -36.45 23.95 -8.35
N ILE A 240 -35.25 24.15 -8.88
CA ILE A 240 -34.37 23.10 -9.38
C ILE A 240 -33.07 23.12 -8.57
N ALA A 241 -32.57 21.95 -8.21
CA ALA A 241 -31.27 21.78 -7.57
C ALA A 241 -30.52 20.66 -8.28
N ASP A 242 -29.26 20.91 -8.61
CA ASP A 242 -28.37 19.94 -9.20
C ASP A 242 -27.04 19.95 -8.47
N VAL A 243 -26.53 18.76 -8.13
CA VAL A 243 -25.32 18.63 -7.31
C VAL A 243 -24.05 18.92 -8.11
N ASP A 244 -24.10 18.78 -9.45
CA ASP A 244 -23.02 19.15 -10.37
C ASP A 244 -22.91 20.66 -10.59
N GLY A 245 -23.93 21.39 -10.15
CA GLY A 245 -23.91 22.83 -9.96
C GLY A 245 -24.83 23.62 -10.88
N ALA A 246 -24.81 24.94 -10.68
CA ALA A 246 -25.81 25.87 -11.18
C ALA A 246 -25.95 25.99 -12.71
N ALA A 247 -25.06 25.38 -13.50
CA ALA A 247 -25.20 25.35 -14.95
C ALA A 247 -26.37 24.45 -15.40
N GLU A 248 -26.75 23.48 -14.56
CA GLU A 248 -27.85 22.53 -14.82
C GLU A 248 -29.15 22.94 -14.11
N GLU A 249 -29.11 24.03 -13.32
CA GLU A 249 -30.23 24.58 -12.55
C GLU A 249 -31.06 25.62 -13.34
N ALA A 250 -31.62 25.24 -14.50
CA ALA A 250 -32.46 26.15 -15.29
C ALA A 250 -33.72 25.50 -15.85
N PHE A 251 -34.85 26.23 -15.79
CA PHE A 251 -36.07 25.88 -16.53
C PHE A 251 -36.03 26.48 -17.94
N THR A 252 -36.66 25.79 -18.89
CA THR A 252 -36.94 26.40 -20.20
C THR A 252 -38.17 27.29 -20.07
N ALA A 253 -38.03 28.60 -20.32
CA ALA A 253 -39.18 29.49 -20.32
C ALA A 253 -40.15 29.10 -21.44
N GLU A 254 -41.39 28.76 -21.08
CA GLU A 254 -42.37 28.24 -22.02
C GLU A 254 -43.82 28.54 -21.61
N THR A 255 -44.72 28.42 -22.58
CA THR A 255 -46.16 28.39 -22.35
C THR A 255 -46.69 27.02 -22.77
N VAL A 256 -47.23 26.28 -21.82
CA VAL A 256 -47.76 24.94 -22.02
C VAL A 256 -49.29 24.97 -21.91
N ALA A 257 -49.96 24.58 -22.98
CA ALA A 257 -51.42 24.48 -22.99
C ALA A 257 -51.87 23.21 -22.27
N GLY A 258 -52.65 23.39 -21.20
CA GLY A 258 -53.36 22.33 -20.49
C GLY A 258 -54.76 22.08 -21.05
N ALA A 259 -55.47 21.15 -20.43
CA ALA A 259 -56.85 20.85 -20.81
C ALA A 259 -57.84 21.94 -20.39
N TYR A 260 -57.56 22.63 -19.28
CA TYR A 260 -58.47 23.59 -18.65
C TYR A 260 -57.89 25.01 -18.60
N GLY A 261 -56.64 25.20 -19.01
CA GLY A 261 -55.95 26.50 -19.00
C GLY A 261 -54.53 26.40 -19.52
N ASP A 262 -53.81 27.53 -19.53
CA ASP A 262 -52.41 27.61 -19.98
C ASP A 262 -51.50 27.88 -18.77
N LEU A 263 -50.34 27.20 -18.70
CA LEU A 263 -49.26 27.46 -17.76
C LEU A 263 -48.13 28.19 -18.47
N GLU A 264 -47.77 29.38 -18.01
CA GLU A 264 -46.57 30.10 -18.43
C GLU A 264 -45.53 29.98 -17.31
N ILE A 265 -44.34 29.46 -17.62
CA ILE A 265 -43.20 29.38 -16.69
C ILE A 265 -42.02 30.17 -17.24
N ASP A 266 -41.35 30.94 -16.40
CA ASP A 266 -40.12 31.64 -16.77
C ASP A 266 -38.86 30.80 -16.45
N ALA A 267 -37.70 31.27 -16.91
CA ALA A 267 -36.43 30.56 -16.69
C ALA A 267 -36.00 30.53 -15.21
N ALA A 268 -36.64 31.32 -14.34
CA ALA A 268 -36.43 31.30 -12.90
C ALA A 268 -37.41 30.38 -12.17
N GLY A 269 -38.25 29.63 -12.90
CA GLY A 269 -39.23 28.70 -12.35
C GLY A 269 -40.51 29.36 -11.84
N ASN A 270 -40.68 30.68 -12.02
CA ASN A 270 -41.94 31.33 -11.66
C ASN A 270 -42.98 30.98 -12.71
N TRP A 271 -44.09 30.41 -12.26
CA TRP A 271 -45.18 30.02 -13.14
C TRP A 271 -46.46 30.78 -12.82
N THR A 272 -47.26 30.99 -13.86
CA THR A 272 -48.63 31.51 -13.79
C THR A 272 -49.54 30.57 -14.55
N TYR A 273 -50.61 30.11 -13.92
CA TYR A 273 -51.64 29.31 -14.56
C TYR A 273 -52.94 30.12 -14.71
N THR A 274 -53.42 30.20 -15.95
CA THR A 274 -54.63 30.95 -16.33
C THR A 274 -55.68 30.00 -16.87
N LEU A 275 -56.88 29.98 -16.26
CA LEU A 275 -58.00 29.19 -16.77
C LEU A 275 -58.38 29.62 -18.20
N GLY A 276 -58.61 28.64 -19.05
CA GLY A 276 -59.03 28.81 -20.43
C GLY A 276 -60.46 28.29 -20.65
N ALA A 277 -60.89 28.29 -21.91
CA ALA A 277 -62.26 27.89 -22.28
C ALA A 277 -62.62 26.44 -21.92
N GLY A 278 -61.63 25.57 -21.65
CA GLY A 278 -61.86 24.22 -21.16
C GLY A 278 -62.46 24.17 -19.76
N ALA A 279 -62.11 25.12 -18.89
CA ALA A 279 -62.66 25.22 -17.53
C ALA A 279 -64.13 25.68 -17.52
N GLU A 280 -64.50 26.58 -18.44
CA GLU A 280 -65.86 27.12 -18.61
C GLU A 280 -66.90 26.04 -19.03
N ALA A 281 -66.44 24.84 -19.37
CA ALA A 281 -67.29 23.71 -19.72
C ALA A 281 -67.69 22.86 -18.49
N LEU A 282 -67.10 23.09 -17.31
CA LEU A 282 -67.41 22.36 -16.09
C LEU A 282 -68.75 22.82 -15.49
N ALA A 283 -69.49 21.89 -14.87
CA ALA A 283 -70.71 22.24 -14.15
C ALA A 283 -70.42 22.86 -12.77
N ALA A 284 -71.38 23.60 -12.22
CA ALA A 284 -71.24 24.18 -10.89
C ALA A 284 -70.97 23.12 -9.81
N GLY A 285 -69.84 23.25 -9.11
CA GLY A 285 -69.38 22.31 -8.08
C GLY A 285 -68.67 21.06 -8.61
N GLU A 286 -68.39 21.00 -9.91
CA GLU A 286 -67.51 19.99 -10.51
C GLU A 286 -66.04 20.37 -10.31
N GLU A 287 -65.19 19.36 -10.07
CA GLU A 287 -63.75 19.53 -9.92
C GLU A 287 -63.05 18.72 -11.02
N ALA A 288 -61.97 19.28 -11.57
CA ALA A 288 -61.12 18.61 -12.54
C ALA A 288 -59.65 18.85 -12.22
N THR A 289 -58.79 17.95 -12.68
CA THR A 289 -57.34 18.07 -12.55
C THR A 289 -56.72 18.31 -13.92
N ASP A 290 -55.90 19.35 -14.02
CA ASP A 290 -54.99 19.54 -15.14
C ASP A 290 -53.59 19.08 -14.72
N THR A 291 -52.91 18.32 -15.58
CA THR A 291 -51.54 17.82 -15.31
C THR A 291 -50.64 18.28 -16.44
N ILE A 292 -49.74 19.20 -16.11
CA ILE A 292 -48.86 19.87 -17.07
C ILE A 292 -47.41 19.44 -16.77
N THR A 293 -46.67 19.08 -17.81
CA THR A 293 -45.24 18.75 -17.71
C THR A 293 -44.43 19.90 -18.27
N VAL A 294 -43.42 20.32 -17.51
CA VAL A 294 -42.46 21.37 -17.88
C VAL A 294 -41.05 20.77 -17.99
N THR A 295 -40.18 21.34 -18.82
CA THR A 295 -38.81 20.85 -19.06
C THR A 295 -37.71 21.89 -18.84
#